data_AF-A0A537TCB0-F1
#
_entry.id   AF-A0A537TCB0-F1
#
_cell.length_a   1.000
_cell.length_b   1.000
_cell.length_c   1.000
_cell.angle_alpha   90.00
_cell.angle_beta   90.00
_cell.angle_gamma   90.00
#
_symmetry.space_group_name_H-M   'P 1'
#
loop_
_entity.id
_entity.type
_entity.pdbx_description
1 polymer ?
#
loop_
_entity_poly.entity_id
_entity_poly.type
_entity_poly.pdbx_seq_one_letter_code
_entity_poly.pdbx_strand_id
1 'polypeptide(L)'
;MWFVHRKRADQVACSIGEFIHTLSARREHDGPTGPEKLLRGLAPLLGEDRIIGQRVVKLIIALTRKAKFFVSLATAPDHSTHRLTIDGRGVYSGFSLACPLPPRTVMIDLHPRAAGQHARLLYAACKAMPNVVERRDFR
;
A
#
# COMPACT_ATOMS: atom_id res chain seq x y z
N MET A 1 4.92 3.90 -27.08
CA MET A 1 4.52 4.39 -25.75
C MET A 1 4.14 3.29 -24.75
N TRP A 2 3.37 2.26 -25.14
CA TRP A 2 2.93 1.17 -24.24
C TRP A 2 4.02 0.52 -23.38
N PHE A 3 5.16 0.17 -23.99
CA PHE A 3 6.31 -0.42 -23.28
C PHE A 3 6.86 0.46 -22.14
N VAL A 4 6.86 1.78 -22.31
CA VAL A 4 7.35 2.72 -21.29
C VAL A 4 6.39 2.79 -20.11
N HIS A 5 5.08 2.79 -20.37
CA HIS A 5 4.06 2.78 -19.31
C HIS A 5 4.09 1.48 -18.52
N ARG A 6 4.34 0.34 -19.17
CA ARG A 6 4.48 -0.96 -18.51
C ARG A 6 5.71 -1.03 -17.61
N LYS A 7 6.90 -0.69 -18.14
CA LYS A 7 8.13 -0.62 -17.32
C LYS A 7 7.98 0.28 -16.09
N ARG A 8 7.28 1.41 -16.25
CA ARG A 8 7.02 2.32 -15.14
C ARG A 8 6.04 1.75 -14.13
N ALA A 9 5.02 1.01 -14.57
CA ALA A 9 4.11 0.30 -13.67
C ALA A 9 4.86 -0.78 -12.88
N ASP A 10 5.72 -1.55 -13.54
CA ASP A 10 6.56 -2.57 -12.90
C ASP A 10 7.48 -1.95 -11.84
N GLN A 11 8.13 -0.83 -12.16
CA GLN A 11 8.97 -0.11 -11.20
C GLN A 11 8.17 0.36 -9.97
N VAL A 12 6.99 0.95 -10.19
CA VAL A 12 6.12 1.38 -9.08
C VAL A 12 5.67 0.18 -8.24
N ALA A 13 5.37 -0.95 -8.88
CA ALA A 13 4.99 -2.18 -8.22
C ALA A 13 6.16 -2.70 -7.34
N CYS A 14 7.39 -2.75 -7.86
CA CYS A 14 8.58 -3.10 -7.08
C CYS A 14 8.76 -2.18 -5.86
N SER A 15 8.62 -0.85 -6.03
CA SER A 15 8.72 0.09 -4.91
C SER A 15 7.62 -0.11 -3.86
N ILE A 16 6.40 -0.51 -4.27
CA ILE A 16 5.34 -0.90 -3.33
C ILE A 16 5.77 -2.15 -2.55
N GLY A 17 6.29 -3.17 -3.23
CA GLY A 17 6.77 -4.40 -2.58
C GLY A 17 7.88 -4.13 -1.57
N GLU A 18 8.93 -3.39 -1.97
CA GLU A 18 10.03 -2.97 -1.09
C GLU A 18 9.54 -2.19 0.14
N PHE A 19 8.57 -1.29 -0.07
CA PHE A 19 7.96 -0.52 1.02
C PHE A 19 7.23 -1.40 2.04
N ILE A 20 6.43 -2.36 1.56
CA ILE A 20 5.73 -3.34 2.42
C ILE A 20 6.75 -4.18 3.20
N HIS A 21 7.80 -4.67 2.54
CA HIS A 21 8.86 -5.44 3.20
C HIS A 21 9.59 -4.62 4.25
N THR A 22 9.91 -3.36 3.97
CA THR A 22 10.60 -2.46 4.91
C THR A 22 9.76 -2.19 6.15
N LEU A 23 8.44 -1.96 5.99
CA LEU A 23 7.52 -1.82 7.12
C LEU A 23 7.47 -3.10 7.97
N SER A 24 7.50 -4.26 7.32
CA SER A 24 7.45 -5.56 8.00
C SER A 24 8.73 -5.83 8.78
N ALA A 25 9.90 -5.61 8.16
CA ALA A 25 11.20 -5.75 8.82
C ALA A 25 11.34 -4.80 10.01
N ARG A 26 10.75 -3.59 9.94
CA ARG A 26 10.73 -2.67 11.08
C ARG A 26 9.92 -3.18 12.26
N ARG A 27 8.87 -3.97 12.01
CA ARG A 27 8.13 -4.64 13.08
C ARG A 27 9.00 -5.66 13.82
N GLU A 28 9.84 -6.38 13.08
CA GLU A 28 10.74 -7.39 13.63
C GLU A 28 11.88 -6.75 14.42
N HIS A 29 12.44 -5.64 13.92
CA HIS A 29 13.57 -4.96 14.56
C HIS A 29 13.17 -4.07 15.74
N ASP A 30 12.14 -3.22 15.57
CA ASP A 30 11.76 -2.18 16.54
C ASP A 30 10.50 -2.54 17.35
N GLY A 31 10.04 -3.79 17.20
CA GLY A 31 8.84 -4.32 17.84
C GLY A 31 7.52 -3.83 17.24
N PRO A 32 6.38 -4.06 17.94
CA PRO A 32 5.04 -3.77 17.44
C PRO A 32 4.74 -2.30 17.10
N THR A 33 5.60 -1.36 17.49
CA THR A 33 5.43 0.06 17.15
C THR A 33 6.30 0.50 15.95
N GLY A 34 7.22 -0.37 15.50
CA GLY A 34 8.17 -0.09 14.42
C GLY A 34 7.54 0.40 13.12
N PRO A 35 6.50 -0.25 12.58
CA PRO A 35 5.85 0.19 11.34
C PRO A 35 5.28 1.60 11.45
N GLU A 36 4.68 1.94 12.60
CA GLU A 36 4.08 3.26 12.82
C GLU A 36 5.16 4.34 12.92
N LYS A 37 6.24 4.07 13.67
CA LYS A 37 7.40 4.97 13.78
C LYS A 37 8.03 5.24 12.41
N LEU A 38 8.23 4.20 11.61
CA LEU A 38 8.78 4.34 10.27
C LEU A 38 7.86 5.21 9.39
N LEU A 39 6.55 4.94 9.38
CA LEU A 39 5.61 5.72 8.56
C LEU A 39 5.63 7.21 8.90
N ARG A 40 5.62 7.55 10.19
CA ARG A 40 5.69 8.95 10.63
C ARG A 40 6.99 9.65 10.22
N GLY A 41 8.07 8.90 10.03
CA GLY A 41 9.35 9.43 9.56
C GLY A 41 9.44 9.62 8.04
N LEU A 42 8.56 8.98 7.26
CA LEU A 42 8.66 8.96 5.79
C LEU A 42 7.96 10.12 5.09
N ALA A 43 6.90 10.67 5.68
CA ALA A 43 6.15 11.77 5.10
C ALA A 43 5.41 12.57 6.19
N PRO A 44 5.00 13.81 5.89
CA PRO A 44 4.10 14.56 6.76
C PRO A 44 2.80 13.77 6.98
N LEU A 45 2.39 13.69 8.25
CA LEU A 45 1.13 13.09 8.64
C LEU A 45 -0.03 13.92 8.06
N LEU A 46 -0.98 13.26 7.41
CA LEU A 46 -2.19 13.92 6.90
C LEU A 46 -3.34 13.89 7.89
N GLY A 47 -3.37 12.85 8.71
CA GLY A 47 -4.40 12.67 9.72
C GLY A 47 -4.15 11.43 10.54
N GLU A 48 -4.72 11.45 11.74
CA GLU A 48 -4.78 10.31 12.63
C GLU A 48 -6.22 10.16 13.11
N ASP A 49 -6.79 8.99 12.85
CA ASP A 49 -8.16 8.66 13.26
C ASP A 49 -8.14 7.52 14.28
N ARG A 50 -9.18 7.47 15.11
CA ARG A 50 -9.50 6.29 15.92
C ARG A 50 -10.80 5.68 15.39
N ILE A 51 -10.70 4.53 14.75
CA ILE A 51 -11.86 3.81 14.18
C ILE A 51 -12.02 2.51 14.97
N ILE A 52 -13.11 2.40 15.74
CA ILE A 52 -13.44 1.18 16.52
C ILE A 52 -12.24 0.72 17.38
N GLY A 53 -11.63 1.66 18.10
CA GLY A 53 -10.44 1.39 18.93
C GLY A 53 -9.12 1.23 18.16
N GLN A 54 -9.14 1.07 16.84
CA GLN A 54 -7.91 1.02 16.05
C GLN A 54 -7.38 2.42 15.77
N ARG A 55 -6.07 2.58 15.93
CA ARG A 55 -5.36 3.81 15.54
C ARG A 55 -5.03 3.75 14.06
N VAL A 56 -5.49 4.71 13.29
CA VAL A 56 -5.26 4.78 11.84
C VAL A 56 -4.42 5.99 11.52
N VAL A 57 -3.19 5.77 11.06
CA VAL A 57 -2.26 6.81 10.63
C VAL A 57 -2.32 6.93 9.11
N LYS A 58 -2.55 8.14 8.58
CA LYS A 58 -2.71 8.38 7.14
C LYS A 58 -1.65 9.36 6.63
N LEU A 59 -1.00 9.00 5.52
CA LEU A 59 0.06 9.79 4.89
C LEU A 59 -0.08 9.80 3.36
N ILE A 60 0.53 10.78 2.69
CA ILE A 60 0.81 10.71 1.25
C ILE A 60 2.28 10.37 1.09
N ILE A 61 2.56 9.23 0.45
CA ILE A 61 3.93 8.79 0.17
C ILE A 61 4.17 8.85 -1.33
N ALA A 62 5.28 9.47 -1.72
CA ALA A 62 5.78 9.45 -3.08
C ALA A 62 6.71 8.24 -3.25
N LEU A 63 6.18 7.10 -3.70
CA LEU A 63 6.97 5.89 -3.93
C LEU A 63 7.91 6.04 -5.14
N THR A 64 7.56 6.93 -6.08
CA THR A 64 8.48 7.41 -7.13
C THR A 64 8.28 8.91 -7.33
N ARG A 65 9.21 9.59 -8.04
CA ARG A 65 9.13 11.04 -8.34
C ARG A 65 7.79 11.50 -8.91
N LYS A 66 7.00 10.60 -9.51
CA LYS A 66 5.72 10.93 -10.15
C LYS A 66 4.53 10.10 -9.63
N ALA A 67 4.73 9.16 -8.71
CA ALA A 67 3.67 8.30 -8.19
C ALA A 67 3.46 8.58 -6.71
N LYS A 68 2.35 9.26 -6.40
CA LYS A 68 1.90 9.52 -5.02
C LYS A 68 0.79 8.53 -4.68
N PHE A 69 0.84 8.02 -3.48
CA PHE A 69 -0.16 7.11 -2.92
C PHE A 69 -0.62 7.64 -1.58
N PHE A 70 -1.89 7.44 -1.28
CA PHE A 70 -2.32 7.47 0.11
C PHE A 70 -1.93 6.17 0.77
N VAL A 71 -1.29 6.30 1.92
CA VAL A 71 -0.90 5.16 2.73
C VAL A 71 -1.56 5.30 4.08
N SER A 72 -2.30 4.26 4.47
CA SER A 72 -2.97 4.18 5.76
C SER A 72 -2.49 2.95 6.50
N LEU A 73 -2.13 3.11 7.77
CA LEU A 73 -1.82 2.00 8.66
C LEU A 73 -2.81 2.00 9.80
N ALA A 74 -3.69 1.00 9.82
CA ALA A 74 -4.55 0.71 10.94
C ALA A 74 -3.84 -0.24 11.90
N THR A 75 -3.75 0.14 13.16
CA THR A 75 -3.07 -0.59 14.23
C THR A 75 -4.07 -0.93 15.32
N ALA A 76 -4.13 -2.21 15.71
CA ALA A 76 -4.93 -2.64 16.85
C ALA A 76 -4.45 -1.98 18.16
N PRO A 77 -5.34 -1.78 19.16
CA PRO A 77 -4.99 -1.11 20.41
C PRO A 77 -3.80 -1.75 21.16
N ASP A 78 -3.68 -3.08 21.06
CA ASP A 78 -2.63 -3.89 21.67
C ASP A 78 -1.37 -4.02 20.78
N HIS A 79 -1.35 -3.34 19.63
CA HIS A 79 -0.30 -3.42 18.60
C HIS A 79 -0.06 -4.84 18.07
N SER A 80 -0.97 -5.79 18.30
CA SER A 80 -0.82 -7.19 17.84
C SER A 80 -0.95 -7.31 16.32
N THR A 81 -1.69 -6.41 15.69
CA THR A 81 -1.95 -6.43 14.26
C THR A 81 -1.85 -5.04 13.65
N HIS A 82 -1.29 -5.01 12.44
CA HIS A 82 -1.32 -3.85 11.58
C HIS A 82 -1.90 -4.22 10.23
N ARG A 83 -2.74 -3.34 9.69
CA ARG A 83 -3.27 -3.43 8.35
C ARG A 83 -2.84 -2.21 7.56
N LEU A 84 -2.02 -2.44 6.56
CA LEU A 84 -1.56 -1.45 5.61
C LEU A 84 -2.55 -1.35 4.45
N THR A 85 -2.86 -0.13 4.02
CA THR A 85 -3.63 0.17 2.81
C THR A 85 -2.87 1.20 1.98
N ILE A 86 -2.77 0.97 0.68
CA ILE A 86 -2.10 1.83 -0.29
C ILE A 86 -3.09 2.13 -1.42
N ASP A 87 -3.53 3.38 -1.53
CA ASP A 87 -4.47 3.82 -2.56
C ASP A 87 -3.79 4.75 -3.56
N GLY A 88 -3.99 4.47 -4.85
CA GLY A 88 -3.44 5.26 -5.93
C GLY A 88 -4.06 6.66 -6.03
N ARG A 89 -3.23 7.66 -6.35
CA ARG A 89 -3.66 9.04 -6.63
C ARG A 89 -3.28 9.45 -8.06
N GLY A 90 -3.95 10.47 -8.57
CA GLY A 90 -3.69 11.03 -9.90
C GLY A 90 -3.88 9.97 -11.00
N VAL A 91 -2.82 9.69 -11.76
CA VAL A 91 -2.86 8.70 -12.85
C VAL A 91 -3.10 7.26 -12.38
N TYR A 92 -2.85 6.97 -11.10
CA TYR A 92 -3.11 5.66 -10.48
C TYR A 92 -4.44 5.61 -9.71
N SER A 93 -5.29 6.63 -9.82
CA SER A 93 -6.59 6.64 -9.16
C SER A 93 -7.41 5.40 -9.53
N GLY A 94 -8.08 4.82 -8.53
CA GLY A 94 -8.84 3.58 -8.67
C GLY A 94 -8.04 2.31 -8.40
N PHE A 95 -6.71 2.38 -8.26
CA PHE A 95 -5.90 1.27 -7.72
C PHE A 95 -5.93 1.27 -6.18
N SER A 96 -6.10 0.11 -5.56
CA SER A 96 -6.00 -0.07 -4.11
C SER A 96 -5.31 -1.39 -3.79
N LEU A 97 -4.51 -1.38 -2.72
CA LEU A 97 -3.84 -2.57 -2.18
C LEU A 97 -3.95 -2.56 -0.66
N ALA A 98 -4.27 -3.71 -0.06
CA ALA A 98 -4.32 -3.87 1.38
C ALA A 98 -3.65 -5.17 1.82
N CYS A 99 -2.92 -5.14 2.94
CA CYS A 99 -2.31 -6.33 3.52
C CYS A 99 -2.15 -6.20 5.04
N PRO A 100 -2.19 -7.31 5.79
CA PRO A 100 -1.66 -7.34 7.15
C PRO A 100 -0.12 -7.24 7.12
N LEU A 101 0.49 -6.74 8.19
CA LEU A 101 1.94 -6.83 8.40
C LEU A 101 2.22 -7.82 9.53
N PRO A 102 3.05 -8.86 9.33
CA PRO A 102 3.78 -9.17 8.11
C PRO A 102 2.89 -9.68 6.95
N PRO A 103 3.28 -9.45 5.68
CA PRO A 103 2.45 -9.65 4.51
C PRO A 103 2.42 -11.11 4.09
N ARG A 104 1.49 -11.88 4.65
CA ARG A 104 1.21 -13.26 4.18
C ARG A 104 0.39 -13.27 2.90
N THR A 105 -0.53 -12.31 2.78
CA THR A 105 -1.42 -12.16 1.64
C THR A 105 -1.63 -10.68 1.37
N VAL A 106 -1.46 -10.28 0.12
CA VAL A 106 -1.64 -8.91 -0.34
C VAL A 106 -2.88 -8.87 -1.21
N MET A 107 -3.93 -8.22 -0.73
CA MET A 107 -5.17 -8.07 -1.48
C MET A 107 -5.06 -6.85 -2.38
N ILE A 108 -5.32 -7.02 -3.67
CA ILE A 108 -5.41 -5.92 -4.62
C ILE A 108 -6.85 -5.73 -5.09
N ASP A 109 -7.21 -4.48 -5.36
CA ASP A 109 -8.48 -4.13 -5.97
C ASP A 109 -8.28 -3.04 -7.02
N LEU A 110 -9.15 -3.07 -8.02
CA LEU A 110 -9.19 -2.09 -9.09
C LEU A 110 -10.63 -1.62 -9.28
N HIS A 111 -10.86 -0.35 -9.03
CA HIS A 111 -12.16 0.26 -9.22
C HIS A 111 -12.43 0.46 -10.73
N PRO A 112 -13.31 -0.35 -11.36
CA PRO A 112 -13.36 -0.48 -12.80
C PRO A 112 -13.86 0.80 -13.50
N ARG A 113 -14.65 1.61 -12.79
CA ARG A 113 -15.20 2.88 -13.31
C ARG A 113 -14.27 4.09 -13.13
N ALA A 114 -13.26 4.00 -12.27
CA ALA A 114 -12.33 5.10 -11.99
C ALA A 114 -10.90 4.84 -12.49
N ALA A 115 -10.57 3.59 -12.81
CA ALA A 115 -9.22 3.18 -13.16
C ALA A 115 -8.88 3.42 -14.64
N GLY A 116 -8.03 4.42 -14.88
CA GLY A 116 -7.38 4.66 -16.17
C GLY A 116 -6.31 3.62 -16.50
N GLN A 117 -5.69 3.74 -17.68
CA GLN A 117 -4.69 2.80 -18.20
C GLN A 117 -3.50 2.56 -17.24
N HIS A 118 -2.99 3.62 -16.59
CA HIS A 118 -1.85 3.51 -15.67
C HIS A 118 -2.19 2.70 -14.41
N ALA A 119 -3.38 2.90 -13.84
CA ALA A 119 -3.88 2.11 -12.71
C ALA A 119 -4.05 0.63 -13.09
N ARG A 120 -4.57 0.35 -14.31
CA ARG A 120 -4.70 -1.02 -14.85
C ARG A 120 -3.35 -1.71 -15.05
N LEU A 121 -2.36 -0.99 -15.57
CA LEU A 121 -1.01 -1.52 -15.73
C LEU A 121 -0.35 -1.81 -14.38
N LEU A 122 -0.50 -0.90 -13.40
CA LEU A 122 0.00 -1.13 -12.04
C LEU A 122 -0.69 -2.32 -11.39
N TYR A 123 -2.01 -2.44 -11.54
CA TYR A 123 -2.76 -3.59 -11.07
C TYR A 123 -2.22 -4.91 -11.64
N ALA A 124 -2.03 -4.98 -12.96
CA ALA A 124 -1.48 -6.16 -13.61
C ALA A 124 -0.06 -6.49 -13.13
N ALA A 125 0.78 -5.48 -12.91
CA ALA A 125 2.13 -5.65 -12.38
C ALA A 125 2.11 -6.19 -10.93
N CYS A 126 1.28 -5.63 -10.06
CA CYS A 126 1.10 -6.13 -8.70
C CYS A 126 0.50 -7.54 -8.68
N LYS A 127 -0.49 -7.84 -9.52
CA LYS A 127 -1.11 -9.17 -9.61
C LYS A 127 -0.12 -10.27 -9.96
N ALA A 128 0.93 -9.94 -10.71
CA ALA A 128 1.98 -10.89 -11.08
C ALA A 128 2.97 -11.21 -9.94
N MET A 129 2.90 -10.51 -8.81
CA MET A 129 3.76 -10.76 -7.65
C MET A 129 3.30 -11.98 -6.85
N PRO A 130 4.22 -12.65 -6.14
CA PRO A 130 3.85 -13.72 -5.22
C PRO A 130 2.97 -13.18 -4.09
N ASN A 131 2.06 -14.02 -3.59
CA ASN A 131 1.15 -13.74 -2.47
C ASN A 131 0.16 -12.60 -2.70
N VAL A 132 0.02 -12.11 -3.94
CA VAL A 132 -0.99 -11.12 -4.32
C VAL A 132 -2.24 -11.83 -4.83
N VAL A 133 -3.41 -11.45 -4.29
CA VAL A 133 -4.72 -12.03 -4.62
C VAL A 133 -5.73 -10.92 -4.94
N GLU A 134 -6.70 -11.19 -5.81
CA GLU A 134 -7.75 -10.21 -6.07
C GLU A 134 -8.75 -10.19 -4.92
N ARG A 135 -9.13 -9.00 -4.47
CA ARG A 135 -10.10 -8.84 -3.38
C ARG A 135 -11.48 -9.44 -3.72
N ARG A 136 -11.80 -9.56 -5.01
CA ARG A 136 -13.08 -10.11 -5.49
C ARG A 136 -13.19 -11.63 -5.32
N ASP A 137 -12.06 -12.33 -5.16
CA ASP A 137 -12.04 -13.79 -5.00
C ASP A 137 -12.49 -14.25 -3.59
N PHE A 138 -12.77 -13.30 -2.69
CA PHE A 138 -13.17 -13.54 -1.29
C PHE A 138 -14.58 -13.02 -0.98
N ARG A 139 -15.39 -12.74 -2.01
CA ARG A 139 -16.78 -12.30 -1.87
C ARG A 139 -17.78 -13.40 -2.18
#